data_AF-A0A0G4MR32-F1
#
_entry.id   AF-A0A0G4MR32-F1
#
_cell.length_a   1.000
_cell.length_b   1.000
_cell.length_c   1.000
_cell.angle_alpha   90.00
_cell.angle_beta   90.00
_cell.angle_gamma   90.00
#
_symmetry.space_group_name_H-M   'P 1'
#
loop_
_entity.id
_entity.type
_entity.pdbx_description
1 polymer ?
#
loop_
_entity_poly.entity_id
_entity_poly.type
_entity_poly.pdbx_seq_one_letter_code
_entity_poly.pdbx_strand_id
1 'polypeptide(L)'
;MQDKIHQPYRQTLIPGLSEVVESMSPSNQPGFLGVCLSGAGPTILALATGNFEAIANRIIQTLKDANPKQIDCEWRILEPAEGTQVLR
;
A
#
# COMPACT_ATOMS: atom_id res chain seq x y z
N MET A 1 -5.73 7.91 -0.67
CA MET A 1 -6.90 7.57 0.16
C MET A 1 -6.58 8.02 1.57
N GLN A 2 -7.41 8.88 2.16
CA GLN A 2 -7.21 9.39 3.52
C GLN A 2 -8.42 9.00 4.35
N ASP A 3 -8.59 7.70 4.57
CA ASP A 3 -9.67 7.22 5.43
C ASP A 3 -9.49 7.84 6.83
N LYS A 4 -10.51 8.58 7.27
CA LYS A 4 -10.50 9.36 8.52
C LYS A 4 -11.02 8.57 9.71
N ILE A 5 -11.62 7.41 9.48
CA ILE A 5 -12.25 6.59 10.50
C ILE A 5 -11.35 5.40 10.82
N HIS A 6 -11.10 4.51 9.86
CA HIS A 6 -10.44 3.23 10.14
C HIS A 6 -8.92 3.28 10.08
N GLN A 7 -8.36 4.10 9.19
CA GLN A 7 -6.91 4.13 8.99
C GLN A 7 -6.12 4.71 10.17
N PRO A 8 -6.56 5.77 10.89
CA PRO A 8 -5.76 6.43 11.92
C PRO A 8 -5.33 5.52 13.08
N TYR A 9 -6.15 4.55 13.46
CA TYR A 9 -5.82 3.59 14.52
C TYR A 9 -5.18 2.30 13.98
N ARG A 10 -5.30 1.99 12.68
CA ARG A 10 -4.72 0.78 12.06
C ARG A 10 -3.34 1.01 11.49
N GLN A 11 -2.99 2.25 11.19
CA GLN A 11 -1.68 2.61 10.64
C GLN A 11 -0.53 2.29 11.61
N THR A 12 -0.78 2.26 12.92
CA THR A 12 0.20 1.86 13.94
C THR A 12 0.53 0.36 13.90
N LEU A 13 -0.28 -0.46 13.22
CA LEU A 13 -0.04 -1.90 13.08
C LEU A 13 1.12 -2.21 12.14
N ILE A 14 1.42 -1.29 11.21
CA ILE A 14 2.49 -1.46 10.22
C ILE A 14 3.46 -0.29 10.34
N PRO A 15 4.67 -0.50 10.91
CA PRO A 15 5.68 0.55 10.98
C PRO A 15 5.99 1.08 9.56
N GLY A 16 5.93 2.41 9.39
CA GLY A 16 6.16 3.07 8.10
C GLY A 16 4.89 3.41 7.31
N LEU A 17 3.71 2.87 7.66
CA LEU A 17 2.50 3.12 6.85
C LEU A 17 2.01 4.56 6.94
N SER A 18 2.09 5.19 8.11
CA SER A 18 1.72 6.61 8.28
C SER A 18 2.61 7.50 7.41
N GLU A 19 3.91 7.22 7.39
CA GLU A 19 4.92 7.93 6.62
C GLU A 19 4.65 7.81 5.11
N VAL A 20 4.23 6.64 4.63
CA VAL A 20 3.82 6.46 3.22
C VAL A 20 2.57 7.31 2.92
N VAL A 21 1.55 7.26 3.77
CA VAL A 21 0.29 8.01 3.57
C VAL A 21 0.52 9.52 3.55
N GLU A 22 1.43 10.02 4.39
CA GLU A 22 1.71 11.45 4.54
C GLU A 22 2.69 11.97 3.49
N SER A 23 3.67 11.16 3.07
CA SER A 23 4.72 11.59 2.15
C SER A 23 4.35 11.49 0.67
N MET A 24 3.30 10.74 0.33
CA MET A 24 2.90 10.49 -1.06
C MET A 24 1.52 11.07 -1.38
N SER A 25 1.43 11.76 -2.51
CA SER A 25 0.18 12.33 -3.04
C SER A 25 0.21 12.35 -4.57
N PRO A 26 -0.95 12.52 -5.24
CA PRO A 26 -0.99 12.62 -6.69
C PRO A 26 -0.13 13.76 -7.27
N SER A 27 0.15 14.81 -6.49
CA SER A 27 0.97 15.94 -6.93
C SER A 27 2.48 15.67 -6.89
N ASN A 28 2.94 14.80 -5.98
CA ASN A 28 4.37 14.50 -5.81
C ASN A 28 4.78 13.07 -6.22
N GLN A 29 3.81 12.27 -6.65
CA GLN A 29 4.01 10.93 -7.18
C GLN A 29 3.07 10.71 -8.37
N PRO A 30 3.54 10.91 -9.61
CA PRO A 30 2.73 10.74 -10.81
C PRO A 30 2.16 9.31 -10.89
N GLY A 31 0.88 9.19 -11.25
CA GLY A 31 0.17 7.91 -11.33
C GLY A 31 -0.35 7.37 -10.00
N PHE A 32 0.05 7.92 -8.85
CA PHE A 32 -0.45 7.49 -7.54
C PHE A 32 -1.79 8.14 -7.19
N LEU A 33 -2.75 7.36 -6.70
CA LEU A 33 -4.06 7.84 -6.24
C LEU A 33 -4.23 7.72 -4.72
N GLY A 34 -3.56 6.74 -4.12
CA GLY A 34 -3.69 6.49 -2.70
C GLY A 34 -3.15 5.16 -2.26
N VAL A 35 -2.98 5.04 -0.94
CA VAL A 35 -2.53 3.82 -0.29
C VAL A 35 -3.43 3.54 0.91
N CYS A 36 -3.58 2.27 1.28
CA CYS A 36 -4.25 1.85 2.50
C CYS A 36 -3.74 0.50 2.99
N LEU A 37 -4.12 0.14 4.21
CA LEU A 37 -3.90 -1.20 4.74
C LEU A 37 -4.91 -2.16 4.10
N SER A 38 -4.43 -3.26 3.53
CA SER A 38 -5.26 -4.30 2.92
C SER A 38 -5.43 -5.50 3.86
N GLY A 39 -6.68 -5.93 4.07
CA GLY A 39 -7.00 -7.02 5.00
C GLY A 39 -6.57 -6.70 6.43
N ALA A 40 -6.20 -7.70 7.22
CA ALA A 40 -5.69 -7.51 8.59
C ALA A 40 -4.21 -7.04 8.66
N GLY A 41 -3.54 -6.88 7.51
CA GLY A 41 -2.09 -6.69 7.38
C GLY A 41 -1.34 -8.00 7.07
N PRO A 42 -0.02 -7.95 6.75
CA PRO A 42 0.83 -6.76 6.54
C PRO A 42 0.73 -6.17 5.12
N THR A 43 -0.26 -6.61 4.34
CA THR A 43 -0.38 -6.20 2.93
C THR A 43 -0.83 -4.76 2.83
N ILE A 44 -0.14 -3.98 2.01
CA ILE A 44 -0.50 -2.61 1.66
C ILE A 44 -1.05 -2.61 0.24
N LEU A 45 -2.19 -1.94 0.04
CA LEU A 45 -2.77 -1.72 -1.28
C LEU A 45 -2.51 -0.29 -1.72
N ALA A 46 -1.88 -0.13 -2.88
CA ALA A 46 -1.73 1.16 -3.55
C ALA A 46 -2.62 1.19 -4.80
N LEU A 47 -3.43 2.24 -4.93
CA LEU A 47 -4.18 2.55 -6.12
C LEU A 47 -3.34 3.46 -7.01
N ALA A 48 -3.13 3.04 -8.25
CA ALA A 48 -2.33 3.77 -9.21
C ALA A 48 -2.85 3.58 -10.65
N THR A 49 -2.62 4.56 -11.51
CA THR A 49 -2.93 4.53 -12.95
C THR A 49 -1.70 4.29 -13.83
N GLY A 50 -0.50 4.32 -13.25
CA GLY A 50 0.78 4.12 -13.92
C GLY A 50 1.95 4.27 -12.94
N ASN A 51 3.18 4.23 -13.45
CA ASN A 51 4.42 4.34 -12.66
C ASN A 51 4.51 3.32 -11.50
N PHE A 52 3.97 2.12 -11.71
CA PHE A 52 3.80 1.11 -10.67
C PHE A 52 5.11 0.76 -9.94
N GLU A 53 6.20 0.55 -10.68
CA GLU A 53 7.50 0.22 -10.11
C GLU A 53 8.07 1.35 -9.25
N ALA A 54 8.00 2.60 -9.73
CA ALA A 54 8.48 3.75 -8.97
C ALA A 54 7.67 3.96 -7.69
N ILE A 55 6.33 3.79 -7.76
CA ILE A 55 5.44 3.85 -6.61
C ILE A 55 5.80 2.75 -5.61
N ALA A 56 5.92 1.51 -6.08
CA ALA A 56 6.23 0.36 -5.23
C ALA A 56 7.59 0.50 -4.55
N ASN A 57 8.65 0.86 -5.29
CA ASN A 57 9.99 1.04 -4.73
C ASN A 57 10.02 2.15 -3.66
N ARG A 58 9.29 3.25 -3.87
CA ARG A 58 9.18 4.32 -2.87
C ARG A 58 8.50 3.82 -1.60
N ILE A 59 7.37 3.12 -1.71
CA ILE A 59 6.66 2.54 -0.57
C ILE A 59 7.56 1.55 0.17
N ILE A 60 8.21 0.62 -0.55
CA ILE A 60 9.10 -0.38 0.03
C ILE A 60 10.26 0.27 0.78
N GLN A 61 10.87 1.30 0.20
CA GLN A 61 11.96 2.02 0.85
C GLN A 61 11.50 2.66 2.17
N THR A 62 10.37 3.38 2.15
CA THR A 62 9.81 4.00 3.36
C THR A 62 9.51 2.96 4.44
N LEU A 63 8.95 1.81 4.08
CA LEU A 63 8.71 0.72 5.03
C LEU A 63 10.02 0.17 5.61
N LYS A 64 11.04 -0.06 4.77
CA LYS A 64 12.35 -0.53 5.23
C LYS A 64 13.02 0.46 6.18
N ASP A 65 12.96 1.75 5.88
CA ASP A 65 13.56 2.80 6.70
C ASP A 65 12.88 2.94 8.08
N ALA A 66 11.55 2.74 8.11
CA ALA A 66 10.76 2.84 9.34
C ALA A 66 10.77 1.57 10.21
N ASN A 67 11.29 0.45 9.70
CA ASN A 67 11.31 -0.82 10.43
C ASN A 67 12.67 -1.06 11.11
N PRO A 68 12.69 -1.38 12.42
CA PRO A 68 13.94 -1.66 13.14
C PRO A 68 14.59 -2.99 12.75
N LYS A 69 13.86 -3.85 12.05
CA LYS A 69 14.33 -5.11 11.48
C LYS A 69 14.32 -4.99 9.97
N GLN A 70 15.27 -5.66 9.31
CA GLN A 70 15.18 -5.83 7.86
C GLN A 70 13.92 -6.61 7.52
N ILE A 71 13.17 -6.09 6.56
CA ILE A 71 11.98 -6.72 6.01
C ILE A 71 12.19 -6.92 4.51
N ASP A 72 11.73 -8.08 4.04
CA ASP A 72 11.59 -8.34 2.61
C ASP A 72 10.21 -7.87 2.17
N CYS A 73 10.15 -7.23 1.00
CA CYS A 73 8.91 -6.75 0.43
C CYS A 73 8.83 -7.20 -1.02
N GLU A 74 7.68 -7.77 -1.38
CA GLU A 74 7.32 -8.07 -2.75
C GLU A 74 6.14 -7.18 -3.14
N TRP A 75 6.11 -6.75 -4.39
CA TRP A 75 4.97 -6.03 -4.94
C TRP A 75 4.51 -6.68 -6.25
N ARG A 76 3.20 -6.59 -6.52
CA ARG A 76 2.57 -7.13 -7.71
C ARG A 76 1.52 -6.16 -8.22
N ILE A 77 1.35 -6.12 -9.54
CA ILE A 77 0.15 -5.53 -10.16
C ILE A 77 -0.95 -6.59 -10.08
N LEU A 78 -2.10 -6.21 -9.55
CA LEU A 78 -3.23 -7.11 -9.35
C LEU A 78 -4.32 -6.81 -10.37
N GLU A 79 -4.94 -7.87 -10.88
CA GLU A 79 -6.18 -7.81 -11.64
C GLU A 79 -7.30 -8.42 -10.78
N PRO A 80 -8.57 -7.97 -10.94
CA PRO A 80 -9.69 -8.60 -10.27
C PRO A 80 -9.75 -10.10 -10.57
N ALA A 81 -9.75 -10.92 -9.52
CA ALA A 81 -9.88 -12.36 -9.67
C ALA A 81 -11.31 -12.76 -10.05
N GLU A 82 -11.46 -13.90 -10.72
CA GLU A 82 -12.77 -14.53 -10.84
C GLU A 82 -13.28 -14.97 -9.46
N GLY A 83 -14.57 -14.76 -9.21
CA GLY A 83 -15.23 -15.25 -8.01
C GLY A 83 -15.45 -16.76 -8.03
N THR A 84 -15.97 -17.30 -6.93
CA THR A 84 -16.31 -18.73 -6.83
C THR A 84 -17.36 -19.14 -7.86
N GLN A 85 -17.09 -20.20 -8.62
CA GLN A 85 -18.03 -20.82 -9.55
C GLN A 85 -18.54 -22.15 -8.98
N VAL A 86 -19.83 -22.44 -9.17
CA VAL A 86 -20.42 -23.74 -8.85
C VAL A 86 -20.61 -24.52 -10.14
N LEU A 87 -19.80 -25.56 -10.34
CA LEU A 87 -19.94 -26.49 -11.45
C LEU A 87 -20.94 -27.60 -11.05
N ARG A 88 -22.01 -27.75 -11.81
CA ARG A 88 -23.02 -28.80 -11.65
C ARG A 88 -22.86 -29.88 -12.69
#